data_AF-A0A955F0L7-F1
#
_entry.id   AF-A0A955F0L7-F1
#
_cell.length_a   1.000
_cell.length_b   1.000
_cell.length_c   1.000
_cell.angle_alpha   90.00
_cell.angle_beta   90.00
_cell.angle_gamma   90.00
#
_symmetry.space_group_name_H-M   'P 1'
#
loop_
_entity.id
_entity.type
_entity.pdbx_description
1 polymer ?
#
loop_
_entity_poly.entity_id
_entity_poly.type
_entity_poly.pdbx_seq_one_letter_code
_entity_poly.pdbx_strand_id
1 'polypeptide(L)'
;ARFVVAEVKRMELPEIDDDLALAYDFDDLGTLEARIREDVNARHEQSADLEVEEEILDGLLGRCEIPLPEDGLEKAIEGSLREAIIERIYSGSFDANEQSIEQLREELAGETRTRVERSMRLWYLIEKIAKAEKIFATENDYEARIVAMARARNTTPTKIREQIAEKEAENDIRASILESKVRKWLTDKAEIAEESVDGPASKGDEAAEGSES
;
A
#
# COMPACT_ATOMS: atom_id res chain seq x y z
N ALA A 1 -11.59 -36.23 -13.01
CA ALA A 1 -11.89 -36.71 -11.65
C ALA A 1 -13.40 -36.58 -11.42
N ARG A 2 -14.05 -37.57 -10.81
CA ARG A 2 -15.50 -37.53 -10.49
C ARG A 2 -15.63 -37.07 -9.04
N PHE A 3 -16.09 -35.86 -8.83
CA PHE A 3 -16.33 -35.32 -7.48
C PHE A 3 -17.72 -35.78 -7.01
N VAL A 4 -17.78 -36.32 -5.79
CA VAL A 4 -19.02 -36.73 -5.14
C VAL A 4 -19.24 -35.77 -3.98
N VAL A 5 -20.37 -35.07 -3.98
CA VAL A 5 -20.72 -34.13 -2.91
C VAL A 5 -21.04 -34.95 -1.67
N ALA A 6 -20.23 -34.78 -0.62
CA ALA A 6 -20.38 -35.52 0.64
C ALA A 6 -21.49 -34.91 1.52
N GLU A 7 -21.60 -33.59 1.57
CA GLU A 7 -22.57 -32.88 2.40
C GLU A 7 -22.78 -31.46 1.87
N VAL A 8 -23.97 -30.91 2.05
CA VAL A 8 -24.27 -29.50 1.81
C VAL A 8 -24.70 -28.89 3.13
N LYS A 9 -23.87 -28.00 3.68
CA LYS A 9 -24.17 -27.25 4.91
C LYS A 9 -24.59 -25.84 4.57
N ARG A 10 -25.55 -25.31 5.34
CA ARG A 10 -25.91 -23.89 5.33
C ARG A 10 -25.13 -23.18 6.43
N MET A 11 -24.50 -22.06 6.10
CA MET A 11 -23.94 -21.16 7.11
C MET A 11 -25.09 -20.36 7.73
N GLU A 12 -25.28 -20.49 9.03
CA GLU A 12 -26.12 -19.57 9.82
C GLU A 12 -25.18 -18.56 10.48
N LEU A 13 -25.53 -17.28 10.33
CA LEU A 13 -24.80 -16.20 10.96
C LEU A 13 -25.08 -16.24 12.48
N PRO A 14 -24.05 -16.15 13.34
CA PRO A 14 -24.28 -16.01 14.77
C PRO A 14 -25.04 -14.71 15.05
N GLU A 15 -25.78 -14.69 16.16
CA GLU A 15 -26.38 -13.46 16.65
C GLU A 15 -25.27 -12.47 17.06
N ILE A 16 -25.55 -11.17 16.92
CA ILE A 16 -24.59 -10.11 17.27
C ILE A 16 -24.81 -9.81 18.76
N ASP A 17 -24.15 -10.58 19.60
CA ASP A 17 -24.27 -10.53 21.06
C ASP A 17 -22.89 -10.68 21.74
N ASP A 18 -22.89 -10.76 23.08
CA ASP A 18 -21.64 -10.92 23.86
C ASP A 18 -20.96 -12.28 23.60
N ASP A 19 -21.72 -13.32 23.19
CA ASP A 19 -21.14 -14.63 22.84
C ASP A 19 -20.31 -14.53 21.55
N LEU A 20 -20.71 -13.67 20.61
CA LEU A 20 -19.89 -13.32 19.45
C LEU A 20 -18.59 -12.61 19.87
N ALA A 21 -18.65 -11.67 20.81
CA ALA A 21 -17.46 -10.95 21.28
C ALA A 21 -16.45 -11.91 21.94
N LEU A 22 -16.94 -12.84 22.77
CA LEU A 22 -16.13 -13.87 23.41
C LEU A 22 -15.46 -14.80 22.39
N ALA A 23 -16.13 -15.10 21.27
CA ALA A 23 -15.54 -15.89 20.18
C ALA A 23 -14.33 -15.21 19.50
N TYR A 24 -14.21 -13.88 19.63
CA TYR A 24 -13.11 -13.07 19.12
C TYR A 24 -12.15 -12.58 20.22
N ASP A 25 -12.18 -13.18 21.41
CA ASP A 25 -11.36 -12.82 22.58
C ASP A 25 -11.65 -11.40 23.14
N PHE A 26 -12.88 -10.90 23.01
CA PHE A 26 -13.37 -9.65 23.62
C PHE A 26 -14.34 -9.92 24.78
N ASP A 27 -14.37 -9.01 25.76
CA ASP A 27 -15.17 -9.16 26.99
C ASP A 27 -16.68 -8.98 26.76
N ASP A 28 -17.07 -8.10 25.84
CA ASP A 28 -18.47 -7.76 25.52
C ASP A 28 -18.61 -7.19 24.10
N LEU A 29 -19.84 -7.13 23.58
CA LEU A 29 -20.10 -6.61 22.24
C LEU A 29 -19.66 -5.13 22.10
N GLY A 30 -19.82 -4.33 23.15
CA GLY A 30 -19.43 -2.92 23.15
C GLY A 30 -17.91 -2.73 23.04
N THR A 31 -17.11 -3.58 23.68
CA THR A 31 -15.64 -3.56 23.52
C THR A 31 -15.21 -4.00 22.12
N LEU A 32 -15.87 -4.99 21.53
CA LEU A 32 -15.65 -5.39 20.14
C LEU A 32 -16.00 -4.25 19.16
N GLU A 33 -17.17 -3.62 19.32
CA GLU A 33 -17.61 -2.50 18.47
C GLU A 33 -16.69 -1.29 18.58
N ALA A 34 -16.25 -0.95 19.81
CA ALA A 34 -15.32 0.15 20.03
C ALA A 34 -13.98 -0.11 19.32
N ARG A 35 -13.48 -1.36 19.38
CA ARG A 35 -12.24 -1.74 18.71
C ARG A 35 -12.39 -1.70 17.18
N ILE A 36 -13.48 -2.21 16.64
CA ILE A 36 -13.77 -2.14 15.20
C ILE A 36 -13.83 -0.67 14.76
N ARG A 37 -14.50 0.20 15.53
CA ARG A 37 -14.57 1.62 15.22
C ARG A 37 -13.20 2.29 15.23
N GLU A 38 -12.37 1.97 16.22
CA GLU A 38 -10.98 2.45 16.29
C GLU A 38 -10.17 1.98 15.07
N ASP A 39 -10.25 0.70 14.71
CA ASP A 39 -9.52 0.14 13.57
C ASP A 39 -10.00 0.72 12.23
N VAL A 40 -11.30 0.96 12.07
CA VAL A 40 -11.89 1.61 10.90
C VAL A 40 -11.42 3.05 10.81
N ASN A 41 -11.49 3.82 11.91
CA ASN A 41 -11.03 5.20 11.95
C ASN A 41 -9.53 5.29 11.64
N ALA A 42 -8.69 4.44 12.25
CA ALA A 42 -7.26 4.41 12.00
C ALA A 42 -6.93 4.09 10.53
N ARG A 43 -7.70 3.20 9.89
CA ARG A 43 -7.57 2.91 8.45
C ARG A 43 -7.98 4.10 7.58
N HIS A 44 -9.06 4.80 7.94
CA HIS A 44 -9.51 5.99 7.24
C HIS A 44 -8.50 7.13 7.35
N GLU A 45 -8.00 7.40 8.55
CA GLU A 45 -6.95 8.40 8.79
C GLU A 45 -5.69 8.06 7.97
N GLN A 46 -5.22 6.82 8.04
CA GLN A 46 -4.06 6.38 7.26
C GLN A 46 -4.30 6.52 5.75
N SER A 47 -5.49 6.20 5.26
CA SER A 47 -5.82 6.32 3.85
C SER A 47 -5.87 7.79 3.41
N ALA A 48 -6.43 8.67 4.23
CA ALA A 48 -6.50 10.10 3.95
C ALA A 48 -5.10 10.72 3.93
N ASP A 49 -4.24 10.37 4.89
CA ASP A 49 -2.85 10.83 4.93
C ASP A 49 -2.09 10.42 3.65
N LEU A 50 -2.25 9.17 3.20
CA LEU A 50 -1.63 8.68 1.97
C LEU A 50 -2.17 9.39 0.71
N GLU A 51 -3.47 9.67 0.67
CA GLU A 51 -4.10 10.36 -0.45
C GLU A 51 -3.60 11.80 -0.56
N VAL A 52 -3.53 12.52 0.57
CA VAL A 52 -2.96 13.87 0.64
C VAL A 52 -1.48 13.86 0.21
N GLU A 53 -0.70 12.90 0.69
CA GLU A 53 0.70 12.75 0.28
C GLU A 53 0.84 12.55 -1.23
N GLU A 54 0.05 11.66 -1.82
CA GLU A 54 0.08 11.42 -3.27
C GLU A 54 -0.39 12.64 -4.07
N GLU A 55 -1.41 13.37 -3.62
CA GLU A 55 -1.86 14.61 -4.26
C GLU A 55 -0.78 15.69 -4.26
N ILE A 56 -0.07 15.86 -3.15
CA ILE A 56 1.05 16.82 -3.06
C ILE A 56 2.13 16.45 -4.08
N LEU A 57 2.51 15.17 -4.16
CA LEU A 57 3.54 14.71 -5.08
C LEU A 57 3.11 14.84 -6.53
N ASP A 58 1.84 14.57 -6.84
CA ASP A 58 1.28 14.76 -8.18
C ASP A 58 1.21 16.22 -8.59
N GLY A 59 0.80 17.09 -7.67
CA GLY A 59 0.85 18.53 -7.88
C GLY A 59 2.26 19.03 -8.18
N LEU A 60 3.28 18.46 -7.52
CA LEU A 60 4.69 18.77 -7.80
C LEU A 60 5.16 18.20 -9.13
N LEU A 61 4.83 16.95 -9.45
CA LEU A 61 5.18 16.31 -10.72
C LEU A 61 4.57 17.04 -11.93
N GLY A 62 3.36 17.59 -11.79
CA GLY A 62 2.71 18.39 -12.83
C GLY A 62 3.37 19.75 -13.06
N ARG A 63 4.06 20.30 -12.05
CA ARG A 63 4.74 21.61 -12.13
C ARG A 63 6.22 21.52 -12.50
N CYS A 64 6.81 20.33 -12.39
CA CYS A 64 8.23 20.10 -12.63
C CYS A 64 8.48 19.17 -13.84
N GLU A 65 9.23 19.67 -14.81
CA GLU A 65 9.79 18.84 -15.88
C GLU A 65 11.07 18.16 -15.37
N ILE A 66 11.00 16.83 -15.27
CA ILE A 66 12.12 15.99 -14.85
C ILE A 66 12.54 15.16 -16.06
N PRO A 67 13.67 15.48 -16.70
CA PRO A 67 14.15 14.70 -17.84
C PRO A 67 14.58 13.30 -17.37
N LEU A 68 14.00 12.27 -17.97
CA LEU A 68 14.38 10.88 -17.74
C LEU A 68 15.36 10.41 -18.82
N PRO A 69 16.45 9.70 -18.46
CA PRO A 69 17.31 9.03 -19.44
C PRO A 69 16.54 7.89 -20.14
N GLU A 70 16.39 7.95 -21.46
CA GLU A 70 15.65 6.95 -22.25
C GLU A 70 16.20 5.53 -22.06
N ASP A 71 17.52 5.35 -22.17
CA ASP A 71 18.18 4.04 -21.98
C ASP A 71 17.91 3.42 -20.60
N GLY A 72 17.79 4.27 -19.56
CA GLY A 72 17.50 3.83 -18.20
C GLY A 72 16.03 3.49 -18.02
N LEU A 73 15.15 4.29 -18.63
CA LEU A 73 13.72 4.10 -18.60
C LEU A 73 13.30 2.80 -19.29
N GLU A 74 13.83 2.51 -20.49
CA GLU A 74 13.49 1.28 -21.22
C GLU A 74 13.90 0.03 -20.43
N LYS A 75 15.09 0.04 -19.82
CA LYS A 75 15.56 -1.06 -18.95
C LYS A 75 14.68 -1.24 -17.72
N ALA A 76 14.27 -0.14 -17.08
CA ALA A 76 13.38 -0.19 -15.93
C ALA A 76 11.99 -0.74 -16.30
N ILE A 77 11.45 -0.34 -17.46
CA ILE A 77 10.19 -0.87 -17.99
C ILE A 77 10.31 -2.37 -18.25
N GLU A 78 11.38 -2.81 -18.92
CA GLU A 78 11.58 -4.23 -19.21
C GLU A 78 11.73 -5.06 -17.93
N GLY A 79 12.49 -4.56 -16.95
CA GLY A 79 12.63 -5.20 -15.65
C GLY A 79 11.29 -5.32 -14.92
N SER A 80 10.52 -4.24 -14.87
CA SER A 80 9.21 -4.21 -14.20
C SER A 80 8.18 -5.10 -14.90
N LEU A 81 8.18 -5.15 -16.23
CA LEU A 81 7.34 -6.06 -17.00
C LEU A 81 7.67 -7.52 -16.70
N ARG A 82 8.96 -7.86 -16.67
CA ARG A 82 9.42 -9.21 -16.36
C ARG A 82 8.95 -9.63 -14.96
N GLU A 83 9.07 -8.75 -13.98
CA GLU A 83 8.63 -9.00 -12.61
C GLU A 83 7.12 -9.21 -12.52
N ALA A 84 6.33 -8.34 -13.16
CA ALA A 84 4.87 -8.46 -13.21
C ALA A 84 4.38 -9.76 -13.87
N ILE A 85 5.04 -10.17 -14.97
CA ILE A 85 4.76 -11.44 -15.64
C ILE A 85 5.07 -12.63 -14.73
N ILE A 86 6.23 -12.59 -14.06
CA ILE A 86 6.66 -13.63 -13.12
C ILE A 86 5.64 -13.78 -11.98
N GLU A 87 5.22 -12.66 -11.38
CA GLU A 87 4.21 -12.65 -10.33
C GLU A 87 2.88 -13.27 -10.80
N ARG A 88 2.43 -12.92 -12.01
CA ARG A 88 1.20 -13.50 -12.59
C ARG A 88 1.30 -15.01 -12.82
N ILE A 89 2.44 -15.50 -13.30
CA ILE A 89 2.68 -16.94 -13.46
C ILE A 89 2.66 -17.64 -12.08
N TYR A 90 3.36 -17.08 -11.08
CA TYR A 90 3.40 -17.67 -9.74
C TYR A 90 2.04 -17.67 -9.03
N SER A 91 1.18 -16.68 -9.30
CA SER A 91 -0.19 -16.63 -8.77
C SER A 91 -1.11 -17.73 -9.32
N GLY A 92 -0.66 -18.50 -10.33
CA GLY A 92 -1.47 -19.51 -11.01
C GLY A 92 -2.55 -18.93 -11.93
N SER A 93 -2.51 -17.62 -12.19
CA SER A 93 -3.50 -16.91 -13.02
C SER A 93 -3.25 -17.06 -14.52
N PHE A 94 -2.09 -17.58 -14.93
CA PHE A 94 -1.66 -17.58 -16.32
C PHE A 94 -0.77 -18.79 -16.65
N ASP A 95 -0.94 -19.35 -17.84
CA ASP A 95 -0.08 -20.42 -18.34
C ASP A 95 1.31 -19.88 -18.73
N ALA A 96 2.37 -20.57 -18.32
CA ALA A 96 3.76 -20.19 -18.57
C ALA A 96 4.25 -20.50 -20.00
N ASN A 97 3.34 -20.56 -20.98
CA ASN A 97 3.72 -20.80 -22.38
C ASN A 97 4.10 -19.47 -23.07
N GLU A 98 4.92 -19.56 -24.12
CA GLU A 98 5.50 -18.39 -24.81
C GLU A 98 4.44 -17.44 -25.40
N GLN A 99 3.34 -17.99 -25.93
CA GLN A 99 2.26 -17.18 -26.51
C GLN A 99 1.49 -16.40 -25.45
N SER A 100 1.21 -17.03 -24.32
CA SER A 100 0.53 -16.41 -23.18
C SER A 100 1.40 -15.32 -22.53
N ILE A 101 2.72 -15.53 -22.46
CA ILE A 101 3.65 -14.51 -21.95
C ILE A 101 3.68 -13.28 -22.86
N GLU A 102 3.72 -13.46 -24.17
CA GLU A 102 3.74 -12.32 -25.11
C GLU A 102 2.42 -11.52 -25.07
N GLN A 103 1.27 -12.20 -24.98
CA GLN A 103 -0.03 -11.56 -24.81
C GLN A 103 -0.09 -10.74 -23.51
N LEU A 104 0.38 -11.32 -22.40
CA LEU A 104 0.40 -10.63 -21.11
C LEU A 104 1.35 -9.42 -21.13
N ARG A 105 2.45 -9.51 -21.88
CA ARG A 105 3.39 -8.40 -22.05
C ARG A 105 2.75 -7.24 -22.81
N GLU A 106 2.04 -7.51 -23.91
CA GLU A 106 1.33 -6.47 -24.66
C GLU A 106 0.25 -5.79 -23.81
N GLU A 107 -0.48 -6.57 -23.01
CA GLU A 107 -1.50 -6.05 -22.09
C GLU A 107 -0.90 -5.11 -21.04
N LEU A 108 0.21 -5.52 -20.41
CA LEU A 108 0.84 -4.79 -19.30
C LEU A 108 1.78 -3.65 -19.74
N ALA A 109 2.22 -3.62 -21.00
CA ALA A 109 3.24 -2.68 -21.48
C ALA A 109 2.88 -1.21 -21.25
N GLY A 110 1.66 -0.81 -21.61
CA GLY A 110 1.24 0.60 -21.52
C GLY A 110 1.11 1.09 -20.07
N GLU A 111 0.47 0.29 -19.21
CA GLU A 111 0.32 0.60 -17.80
C GLU A 111 1.67 0.58 -17.07
N THR A 112 2.49 -0.45 -17.32
CA THR A 112 3.81 -0.56 -16.71
C THR A 112 4.70 0.60 -17.12
N ARG A 113 4.67 1.02 -18.39
CA ARG A 113 5.39 2.21 -18.85
C ARG A 113 4.99 3.45 -18.08
N THR A 114 3.69 3.74 -18.02
CA THR A 114 3.18 4.94 -17.32
C THR A 114 3.57 4.92 -15.84
N ARG A 115 3.45 3.75 -15.19
CA ARG A 115 3.81 3.55 -13.79
C ARG A 115 5.30 3.74 -13.55
N VAL A 116 6.17 3.13 -14.37
CA VAL A 116 7.63 3.24 -14.23
C VAL A 116 8.10 4.66 -14.53
N GLU A 117 7.56 5.32 -15.55
CA GLU A 117 7.85 6.73 -15.85
C GLU A 117 7.50 7.63 -14.66
N ARG A 118 6.31 7.45 -14.07
CA ARG A 118 5.90 8.18 -12.86
C ARG A 118 6.84 7.90 -11.69
N SER A 119 7.12 6.62 -11.38
CA SER A 119 7.99 6.23 -10.28
C SER A 119 9.41 6.78 -10.42
N MET A 120 9.98 6.75 -11.63
CA MET A 120 11.30 7.33 -11.88
C MET A 120 11.29 8.84 -11.69
N ARG A 121 10.30 9.56 -12.23
CA ARG A 121 10.18 11.01 -12.02
C ARG A 121 10.05 11.35 -10.54
N LEU A 122 9.24 10.60 -9.81
CA LEU A 122 9.05 10.77 -8.38
C LEU A 122 10.35 10.56 -7.60
N TRP A 123 11.08 9.49 -7.91
CA TRP A 123 12.38 9.21 -7.31
C TRP A 123 13.38 10.37 -7.51
N TYR A 124 13.49 10.88 -8.74
CA TYR A 124 14.35 12.03 -9.04
C TYR A 124 13.86 13.31 -8.34
N LEU A 125 12.55 13.54 -8.27
CA LEU A 125 11.98 14.69 -7.56
C LEU A 125 12.38 14.67 -6.09
N ILE A 126 12.16 13.53 -5.43
CA ILE A 126 12.48 13.31 -4.03
C ILE A 126 13.99 13.48 -3.78
N GLU A 127 14.84 12.95 -4.66
CA GLU A 127 16.29 13.12 -4.56
C GLU A 127 16.70 14.60 -4.68
N LYS A 128 16.06 15.37 -5.57
CA LYS A 128 16.32 16.80 -5.75
C LYS A 128 15.88 17.61 -4.53
N ILE A 129 14.69 17.33 -3.99
CA ILE A 129 14.18 17.98 -2.77
C ILE A 129 15.09 17.66 -1.60
N ALA A 130 15.47 16.39 -1.41
CA ALA A 130 16.41 15.98 -0.37
C ALA A 130 17.72 16.76 -0.42
N LYS A 131 18.30 16.93 -1.62
CA LYS A 131 19.54 17.71 -1.81
C LYS A 131 19.35 19.20 -1.56
N ALA A 132 18.24 19.78 -2.01
CA ALA A 132 17.94 21.21 -1.83
C ALA A 132 17.74 21.56 -0.35
N GLU A 133 16.96 20.75 0.37
CA GLU A 133 16.60 20.94 1.77
C GLU A 133 17.59 20.30 2.75
N LYS A 134 18.64 19.65 2.24
CA LYS A 134 19.71 18.99 3.02
C LYS A 134 19.15 17.93 3.98
N ILE A 135 18.19 17.14 3.49
CA ILE A 135 17.63 15.99 4.19
C ILE A 135 18.54 14.80 3.93
N PHE A 136 18.92 14.10 5.00
CA PHE A 136 19.80 12.92 4.92
C PHE A 136 19.23 11.75 5.73
N ALA A 137 19.47 10.54 5.25
CA ALA A 137 19.30 9.31 6.02
C ALA A 137 20.48 9.19 6.99
N THR A 138 20.23 9.46 8.27
CA THR A 138 21.27 9.40 9.31
C THR A 138 21.47 7.95 9.78
N GLU A 139 22.58 7.69 10.46
CA GLU A 139 22.84 6.37 11.04
C GLU A 139 21.79 5.98 12.09
N ASN A 140 21.29 6.95 12.86
CA ASN A 140 20.21 6.71 13.81
C ASN A 140 18.90 6.29 13.11
N ASP A 141 18.59 6.89 11.95
CA ASP A 141 17.39 6.51 11.18
C ASP A 141 17.53 5.09 10.64
N TYR A 142 18.72 4.73 10.16
CA TYR A 142 19.04 3.39 9.70
C TYR A 142 18.88 2.36 10.81
N GLU A 143 19.47 2.61 11.97
CA GLU A 143 19.34 1.75 13.16
C GLU A 143 17.88 1.59 13.60
N ALA A 144 17.12 2.68 13.64
CA ALA A 144 15.69 2.65 13.95
C ALA A 144 14.90 1.79 12.94
N ARG A 145 15.21 1.90 11.65
CA ARG A 145 14.59 1.10 10.58
C ARG A 145 14.91 -0.38 10.73
N ILE A 146 16.15 -0.74 11.04
CA ILE A 146 16.56 -2.12 11.29
C ILE A 146 15.82 -2.71 12.49
N VAL A 147 15.68 -1.96 13.58
CA VAL A 147 14.91 -2.40 14.75
C VAL A 147 13.43 -2.59 14.41
N ALA A 148 12.84 -1.69 13.63
CA ALA A 148 11.46 -1.83 13.17
C ALA A 148 11.26 -3.08 12.28
N MET A 149 12.16 -3.33 11.34
CA MET A 149 12.14 -4.52 10.49
C MET A 149 12.30 -5.81 11.30
N ALA A 150 13.17 -5.80 12.32
CA ALA A 150 13.36 -6.92 13.22
C ALA A 150 12.07 -7.25 13.99
N ARG A 151 11.37 -6.23 14.51
CA ARG A 151 10.07 -6.41 15.18
C ARG A 151 9.01 -6.97 14.24
N ALA A 152 8.88 -6.40 13.03
CA ALA A 152 7.90 -6.85 12.04
C ALA A 152 8.10 -8.31 11.61
N ARG A 153 9.36 -8.75 11.49
CA ARG A 153 9.73 -10.12 11.12
C ARG A 153 9.93 -11.05 12.33
N ASN A 154 9.60 -10.59 13.54
CA ASN A 154 9.77 -11.30 14.80
C ASN A 154 11.17 -11.95 14.96
N THR A 155 12.20 -11.18 14.62
CA THR A 155 13.61 -11.61 14.60
C THR A 155 14.51 -10.58 15.29
N THR A 156 15.83 -10.80 15.30
CA THR A 156 16.79 -9.88 15.92
C THR A 156 17.38 -8.89 14.92
N PRO A 157 17.71 -7.64 15.34
CA PRO A 157 18.40 -6.66 14.50
C PRO A 157 19.69 -7.19 13.88
N THR A 158 20.43 -8.06 14.60
CA THR A 158 21.65 -8.69 14.10
C THR A 158 21.38 -9.58 12.88
N LYS A 159 20.35 -10.43 12.94
CA LYS A 159 19.97 -11.29 11.81
C LYS A 159 19.50 -10.48 10.60
N ILE A 160 18.81 -9.37 10.83
CA ILE A 160 18.42 -8.46 9.75
C ILE A 160 19.66 -7.87 9.07
N ARG A 161 20.65 -7.41 9.83
CA ARG A 161 21.91 -6.92 9.25
C ARG A 161 22.68 -7.99 8.48
N GLU A 162 22.72 -9.23 8.98
CA GLU A 162 23.34 -10.35 8.27
C GLU A 162 22.64 -10.65 6.93
N GLN A 163 21.33 -10.45 6.84
CA GLN A 163 20.58 -10.55 5.60
C GLN A 163 20.83 -9.37 4.65
N ILE A 164 21.11 -8.18 5.20
CA ILE A 164 21.46 -6.95 4.45
C ILE A 164 23.00 -6.84 4.36
N ALA A 165 23.69 -7.97 4.15
CA ALA A 165 25.15 -7.96 3.99
C ALA A 165 25.58 -7.33 2.65
N GLU A 166 24.65 -7.20 1.71
CA GLU A 166 24.88 -6.61 0.40
C GLU A 166 24.73 -5.08 0.46
N LYS A 167 25.73 -4.37 -0.09
CA LYS A 167 25.74 -2.90 -0.13
C LYS A 167 24.55 -2.31 -0.89
N GLU A 168 24.01 -3.05 -1.85
CA GLU A 168 22.83 -2.63 -2.62
C GLU A 168 21.59 -2.58 -1.72
N ALA A 169 21.35 -3.63 -0.93
CA ALA A 169 20.25 -3.67 0.03
C ALA A 169 20.37 -2.59 1.13
N GLU A 170 21.59 -2.23 1.56
CA GLU A 170 21.77 -1.11 2.49
C GLU A 170 21.39 0.23 1.85
N ASN A 171 21.81 0.46 0.60
CA ASN A 171 21.48 1.68 -0.13
C ASN A 171 19.97 1.82 -0.34
N ASP A 172 19.27 0.72 -0.63
CA ASP A 172 17.82 0.71 -0.80
C ASP A 172 17.10 1.11 0.49
N ILE A 173 17.56 0.61 1.64
CA ILE A 173 17.00 0.98 2.94
C ILE A 173 17.24 2.46 3.22
N ARG A 174 18.45 2.97 2.94
CA ARG A 174 18.76 4.39 3.11
C ARG A 174 17.93 5.26 2.16
N ALA A 175 17.70 4.83 0.92
CA ALA A 175 16.84 5.51 -0.02
C ALA A 175 15.38 5.54 0.46
N SER A 176 14.86 4.42 0.97
CA SER A 176 13.50 4.35 1.56
C SER A 176 13.34 5.26 2.78
N ILE A 177 14.36 5.36 3.64
CA ILE A 177 14.38 6.29 4.77
C ILE A 177 14.37 7.74 4.26
N LEU A 178 15.20 8.06 3.27
CA LEU A 178 15.26 9.40 2.69
C LEU A 178 13.91 9.80 2.11
N GLU A 179 13.29 8.90 1.34
CA GLU A 179 11.97 9.08 0.76
C GLU A 179 10.93 9.40 1.83
N SER A 180 10.87 8.58 2.89
CA SER A 180 9.92 8.78 3.99
C SER A 180 10.10 10.14 4.67
N LYS A 181 11.35 10.60 4.83
CA LYS A 181 11.64 11.90 5.44
C LYS A 181 11.27 13.07 4.53
N VAL A 182 11.47 12.94 3.22
CA VAL A 182 11.07 13.95 2.25
C VAL A 182 9.56 14.05 2.16
N ARG A 183 8.84 12.92 2.10
CA ARG A 183 7.36 12.88 2.11
C ARG A 183 6.81 13.58 3.34
N LYS A 184 7.30 13.20 4.53
CA LYS A 184 6.91 13.87 5.77
C LYS A 184 7.20 15.37 5.76
N TRP A 185 8.38 15.78 5.28
CA TRP A 185 8.73 17.19 5.17
C TRP A 185 7.80 17.95 4.22
N LEU A 186 7.36 17.32 3.12
CA LEU A 186 6.41 17.90 2.19
C LEU A 186 5.03 18.08 2.83
N THR A 187 4.52 17.05 3.52
CA THR A 187 3.23 17.12 4.23
C THR A 187 3.26 18.18 5.33
N ASP A 188 4.35 18.28 6.11
CA ASP A 188 4.53 19.30 7.16
C ASP A 188 4.59 20.74 6.61
N LYS A 189 4.91 20.91 5.32
CA LYS A 189 5.05 22.22 4.65
C LYS A 189 3.90 22.56 3.72
N ALA A 190 3.08 21.59 3.34
CA ALA A 190 1.92 21.81 2.50
C ALA A 190 0.84 22.56 3.29
N GLU A 191 0.24 23.57 2.66
CA GLU A 191 -1.03 24.12 3.15
C GLU A 191 -2.15 23.16 2.76
N ILE A 192 -2.52 22.28 3.70
CA ILE A 192 -3.60 21.31 3.51
C ILE A 192 -4.92 22.03 3.76
N ALA A 193 -5.71 22.22 2.70
CA ALA A 193 -7.10 22.64 2.85
C ALA A 193 -7.93 21.39 3.17
N GLU A 194 -8.43 21.27 4.40
CA GLU A 194 -9.36 20.19 4.76
C GLU A 194 -10.69 20.39 4.02
N GLU A 195 -10.95 19.59 2.99
CA GLU A 195 -12.29 19.44 2.44
C GLU A 195 -12.97 18.30 3.20
N SER A 196 -13.96 18.64 4.02
CA SER A 196 -14.72 17.66 4.78
C SER A 196 -15.51 16.77 3.81
N VAL A 197 -15.13 15.51 3.71
CA VAL A 197 -15.96 14.49 3.07
C VAL A 197 -17.12 14.22 4.03
N ASP A 198 -18.26 14.87 3.76
CA ASP A 198 -19.53 14.53 4.39
C ASP A 198 -19.84 13.08 4.02
N GLY A 199 -19.75 12.18 5.00
CA GLY A 199 -19.88 10.75 4.79
C GLY A 199 -21.21 10.39 4.12
N PRO A 200 -21.32 9.22 3.45
CA PRO A 200 -22.57 8.82 2.81
C PRO A 200 -23.67 8.78 3.87
N ALA A 201 -24.63 9.68 3.71
CA ALA A 201 -25.82 9.76 4.54
C ALA A 201 -26.39 8.35 4.75
N SER A 202 -26.31 7.89 6.00
CA SER A 202 -27.14 6.83 6.54
C SER A 202 -28.58 7.11 6.11
N LYS A 203 -29.04 6.41 5.08
CA LYS A 203 -30.47 6.24 4.85
C LYS A 203 -30.95 5.27 5.93
N GLY A 204 -31.23 5.85 7.10
CA GLY A 204 -32.07 5.23 8.11
C GLY A 204 -33.39 4.85 7.47
N ASP A 205 -33.67 3.56 7.53
CA ASP A 205 -34.90 3.01 8.09
C ASP A 205 -36.11 3.97 8.01
N GLU A 206 -36.91 3.84 6.96
CA GLU A 206 -38.28 4.34 6.96
C GLU A 206 -39.22 3.13 6.96
N ALA A 207 -39.77 2.91 8.16
CA ALA A 207 -40.66 1.85 8.53
C ALA A 207 -41.87 1.71 7.58
N ALA A 208 -42.13 0.48 7.15
CA ALA A 208 -43.39 0.09 6.53
C ALA A 208 -44.33 -0.52 7.59
N GLU A 209 -44.97 0.35 8.38
CA GLU A 209 -46.31 0.18 8.96
C GLU A 209 -47.06 1.47 8.57
N GLY A 210 -48.27 1.54 8.02
CA GLY A 210 -49.35 0.64 7.67
C GLY A 210 -50.60 1.53 7.48
N SER A 211 -51.63 0.99 6.81
CA SER A 211 -53.04 1.40 6.78
C SER A 211 -53.62 2.17 5.56
N GLU A 212 -54.68 1.54 5.05
CA GLU A 212 -55.92 2.08 4.49
C GLU A 212 -55.91 2.84 3.14
N SER A 213 -56.31 2.12 2.09
CA SER A 213 -57.65 2.28 1.46
C SER A 213 -58.01 1.09 0.58
#